data_AF-A0A502EM46-F1
#
_entry.id   AF-A0A502EM46-F1
#
_cell.length_a   1.000
_cell.length_b   1.000
_cell.length_c   1.000
_cell.angle_alpha   90.00
_cell.angle_beta   90.00
_cell.angle_gamma   90.00
#
_symmetry.space_group_name_H-M   'P 1'
#
loop_
_entity.id
_entity.type
_entity.pdbx_description
1 polymer ?
#
loop_
_entity_poly.entity_id
_entity_poly.type
_entity_poly.pdbx_seq_one_letter_code
_entity_poly.pdbx_strand_id
1 'polypeptide(L)'
;MKYFLSTFVFVFFANSFVQAQNKKITYIQFDVSASLTGNTERYESEDYPGQKNQDWFVPDGLGSKIGYGVQYKKWITLGIHSGVDWKWDDKLVAVPIYLNLGFHPKVGENTRLTAQAGYGKGFALGRGNLSGEYRKLRIGIGTDDFTIFIETAQYDIVLHNEESINSINLGVSILSFDY
;
A
#
# COMPACT_ATOMS: atom_id res chain seq x y z
N MET A 1 -5.56 -27.64 25.81
CA MET A 1 -5.37 -27.29 24.38
C MET A 1 -4.85 -25.87 24.14
N LYS A 2 -5.35 -24.81 24.81
CA LYS A 2 -4.86 -23.42 24.60
C LYS A 2 -3.35 -23.22 24.80
N TYR A 3 -2.77 -23.79 25.87
CA TYR A 3 -1.34 -23.64 26.15
C TYR A 3 -0.45 -24.41 25.17
N PHE A 4 -0.91 -25.54 24.64
CA PHE A 4 -0.15 -26.34 23.69
C PHE A 4 0.00 -25.63 22.33
N LEU A 5 -1.06 -24.97 21.88
CA LEU A 5 -1.04 -24.16 20.66
C LEU A 5 -0.12 -22.93 20.82
N SER A 6 -0.17 -22.26 21.96
CA SER A 6 0.71 -21.13 22.27
C SER A 6 2.19 -21.54 22.29
N THR A 7 2.52 -22.66 22.95
CA THR A 7 3.88 -23.20 22.97
C THR A 7 4.36 -23.63 21.59
N PHE A 8 3.48 -24.24 20.78
CA PHE A 8 3.82 -24.62 19.40
C PHE A 8 4.11 -23.39 18.53
N VAL A 9 3.30 -22.34 18.64
CA VAL A 9 3.52 -21.06 17.96
C VAL A 9 4.85 -20.44 18.41
N PHE A 10 5.12 -20.40 19.72
CA PHE A 10 6.35 -19.84 20.27
C PHE A 10 7.60 -20.62 19.83
N VAL A 11 7.55 -21.95 19.81
CA VAL A 11 8.64 -22.82 19.34
C VAL A 11 8.85 -22.65 17.82
N PHE A 12 7.78 -22.49 17.03
CA PHE A 12 7.88 -22.23 15.60
C PHE A 12 8.53 -20.87 15.31
N PHE A 13 8.17 -19.83 16.07
CA PHE A 13 8.82 -18.51 15.98
C PHE A 13 10.29 -18.59 16.41
N ALA A 14 10.61 -19.25 17.53
CA ALA A 14 11.98 -19.36 18.03
C ALA A 14 12.93 -20.07 17.06
N ASN A 15 12.48 -21.14 16.40
CA ASN A 15 13.28 -21.85 15.39
C ASN A 15 13.54 -20.99 14.15
N SER A 16 12.58 -20.13 13.78
CA SER A 16 12.72 -19.21 12.64
C SER A 16 13.79 -18.13 12.89
N PHE A 17 13.97 -17.69 14.14
CA PHE A 17 15.00 -16.71 14.52
C PHE A 17 16.42 -17.29 14.51
N VAL A 18 16.61 -18.54 14.93
CA VAL A 18 17.94 -19.20 14.95
C VAL A 18 18.47 -19.44 13.53
N GLN A 19 17.59 -19.72 12.57
CA GLN A 19 17.97 -19.95 11.16
C GLN A 19 18.29 -18.65 10.40
N ALA A 20 17.96 -17.48 10.97
CA ALA A 20 18.16 -16.16 10.35
C ALA A 20 19.58 -15.57 10.55
N GLN A 21 20.42 -16.16 11.41
CA GLN A 21 21.71 -15.55 11.80
C GLN A 21 22.78 -15.47 10.69
N ASN A 22 22.60 -16.12 9.54
CA ASN A 22 23.60 -16.15 8.45
C ASN A 22 23.08 -15.70 7.08
N LYS A 23 21.79 -15.34 6.97
CA LYS A 23 21.19 -14.83 5.73
C LYS A 23 20.61 -13.47 5.99
N LYS A 24 20.76 -12.57 5.02
CA LYS A 24 20.21 -11.24 5.13
C LYS A 24 18.74 -11.31 4.82
N ILE A 25 18.00 -11.10 5.89
CA ILE A 25 16.56 -11.27 5.94
C ILE A 25 15.85 -9.93 5.86
N THR A 26 16.52 -8.80 5.64
CA THR A 26 15.90 -7.47 5.65
C THR A 26 15.63 -6.96 4.24
N TYR A 27 14.68 -6.05 4.11
CA TYR A 27 14.42 -5.30 2.89
C TYR A 27 14.00 -3.87 3.21
N ILE A 28 14.25 -2.98 2.24
CA ILE A 28 13.72 -1.62 2.21
C ILE A 28 12.97 -1.41 0.90
N GLN A 29 11.82 -0.73 0.98
CA GLN A 29 10.99 -0.43 -0.18
C GLN A 29 10.66 1.05 -0.20
N PHE A 30 10.74 1.67 -1.37
CA PHE A 30 10.33 3.05 -1.60
C PHE A 30 9.39 3.11 -2.78
N ASP A 31 8.28 3.83 -2.62
CA ASP A 31 7.22 3.94 -3.61
C ASP A 31 6.90 5.40 -3.91
N VAL A 32 6.59 5.66 -5.18
CA VAL A 32 5.97 6.90 -5.64
C VAL A 32 4.78 6.54 -6.53
N SER A 33 3.65 7.18 -6.33
CA SER A 33 2.43 6.91 -7.09
C SER A 33 1.62 8.16 -7.36
N ALA A 34 0.87 8.15 -8.45
CA ALA A 34 -0.24 9.07 -8.69
C ALA A 34 -1.56 8.36 -8.41
N SER A 35 -2.50 9.05 -7.76
CA SER A 35 -3.82 8.52 -7.44
C SER A 35 -4.87 9.00 -8.42
N LEU A 36 -5.84 8.12 -8.66
CA LEU A 36 -7.08 8.35 -9.39
C LEU A 36 -8.24 8.05 -8.44
N THR A 37 -9.28 8.87 -8.46
CA THR A 37 -10.54 8.64 -7.74
C THR A 37 -11.70 8.51 -8.73
N GLY A 38 -12.83 7.98 -8.27
CA GLY A 38 -14.05 7.92 -9.07
C GLY A 38 -14.62 9.32 -9.29
N ASN A 39 -15.09 9.61 -10.50
CA ASN A 39 -15.68 10.92 -10.80
C ASN A 39 -17.06 11.06 -10.15
N THR A 40 -17.18 11.91 -9.13
CA THR A 40 -18.43 12.22 -8.43
C THR A 40 -19.35 13.16 -9.24
N GLU A 41 -18.78 14.01 -10.10
CA GLU A 41 -19.48 14.93 -11.01
C GLU A 41 -19.92 14.26 -12.32
N ARG A 42 -19.81 12.93 -12.38
CA ARG A 42 -20.24 12.16 -13.54
C ARG A 42 -21.74 12.37 -13.76
N TYR A 43 -22.09 12.76 -14.98
CA TYR A 43 -23.45 13.16 -15.38
C TYR A 43 -23.96 14.52 -14.86
N GLU A 44 -23.16 15.27 -14.10
CA GLU A 44 -23.43 16.69 -13.87
C GLU A 44 -23.17 17.49 -15.16
N SER A 45 -23.97 18.52 -15.40
CA SER A 45 -23.81 19.41 -16.55
C SER A 45 -22.70 20.40 -16.26
N GLU A 46 -21.64 20.39 -17.06
CA GLU A 46 -20.61 21.43 -16.99
C GLU A 46 -21.21 22.81 -17.31
N ASP A 47 -20.48 23.88 -16.94
CA ASP A 47 -20.82 25.30 -17.18
C ASP A 47 -21.18 25.66 -18.64
N TYR A 48 -20.97 24.75 -19.59
CA TYR A 48 -21.32 24.89 -21.01
C TYR A 48 -22.50 23.98 -21.40
N PRO A 49 -23.56 24.52 -22.03
CA PRO A 49 -24.72 23.72 -22.42
C PRO A 49 -24.33 22.64 -23.43
N GLY A 50 -24.42 21.37 -23.01
CA GLY A 50 -24.31 20.20 -23.88
C GLY A 50 -23.09 19.29 -23.65
N GLN A 51 -22.16 19.63 -22.75
CA GLN A 51 -21.08 18.73 -22.36
C GLN A 51 -21.44 18.03 -21.04
N LYS A 52 -21.55 16.70 -21.10
CA LYS A 52 -21.71 15.85 -19.92
C LYS A 52 -20.36 15.19 -19.67
N ASN A 53 -19.83 15.31 -18.46
CA ASN A 53 -18.63 14.60 -18.08
C ASN A 53 -18.93 13.08 -18.02
N GLN A 54 -18.26 12.31 -18.90
CA GLN A 54 -18.43 10.85 -19.02
C GLN A 54 -17.27 10.06 -18.42
N ASP A 55 -16.26 10.74 -17.88
CA ASP A 55 -15.06 10.08 -17.38
C ASP A 55 -15.37 9.28 -16.12
N TRP A 56 -14.83 8.06 -16.06
CA TRP A 56 -15.04 7.17 -14.92
C TRP A 56 -14.10 7.50 -13.76
N PHE A 57 -12.92 8.05 -14.05
CA PHE A 57 -11.86 8.32 -13.09
C PHE A 57 -11.25 9.69 -13.35
N VAL A 58 -10.90 10.40 -12.29
CA VAL A 58 -10.20 11.69 -12.34
C VAL A 58 -8.90 11.64 -11.54
N PRO A 59 -7.86 12.39 -11.94
CA PRO A 59 -6.65 12.53 -11.14
C PRO A 59 -6.92 13.08 -9.74
N ASP A 60 -6.47 12.36 -8.72
CA ASP A 60 -6.80 12.58 -7.31
C ASP A 60 -5.56 12.88 -6.45
N GLY A 61 -4.37 12.92 -7.06
CA GLY A 61 -3.17 13.43 -6.40
C GLY A 61 -1.98 12.48 -6.42
N LEU A 62 -1.13 12.58 -5.40
CA LEU A 62 0.21 11.97 -5.38
C LEU A 62 0.50 11.33 -4.02
N GLY A 63 1.24 10.24 -4.04
CA GLY A 63 1.64 9.52 -2.83
C GLY A 63 3.10 9.10 -2.88
N SER A 64 3.75 9.11 -1.72
CA SER A 64 5.07 8.53 -1.52
C SER A 64 5.07 7.68 -0.26
N LYS A 65 5.63 6.47 -0.34
CA LYS A 65 5.64 5.51 0.77
C LYS A 65 7.03 4.92 0.93
N ILE A 66 7.40 4.62 2.17
CA ILE A 66 8.64 3.92 2.54
C ILE A 66 8.31 2.78 3.48
N GLY A 67 8.98 1.65 3.30
CA GLY A 67 8.78 0.45 4.09
C GLY A 67 10.08 -0.22 4.45
N TYR A 68 10.11 -0.81 5.64
CA TYR A 68 11.21 -1.62 6.11
C TYR A 68 10.67 -2.90 6.75
N GLY A 69 11.35 -4.01 6.53
CA GLY A 69 10.91 -5.27 7.12
C GLY A 69 11.82 -6.43 6.84
N VAL A 70 11.24 -7.62 7.00
CA VAL A 70 11.89 -8.90 6.76
C VAL A 70 11.42 -9.55 5.48
N GLN A 71 12.27 -10.36 4.88
CA GLN A 71 12.02 -11.11 3.66
C GLN A 71 12.48 -12.56 3.80
N TYR A 72 11.83 -13.43 3.04
CA TYR A 72 12.21 -14.82 2.88
C TYR A 72 12.42 -15.11 1.39
N LYS A 73 13.68 -15.40 1.03
CA LYS A 73 14.11 -15.78 -0.34
C LYS A 73 13.67 -14.78 -1.44
N LYS A 74 13.55 -13.49 -1.12
CA LYS A 74 12.98 -12.46 -2.03
C LYS A 74 11.57 -12.78 -2.56
N TRP A 75 10.88 -13.74 -1.94
CA TRP A 75 9.56 -14.24 -2.37
C TRP A 75 8.45 -13.78 -1.46
N ILE A 76 8.72 -13.74 -0.15
CA ILE A 76 7.76 -13.31 0.84
C ILE A 76 8.38 -12.15 1.60
N THR A 77 7.65 -11.06 1.75
CA THR A 77 8.07 -9.90 2.51
C THR A 77 7.04 -9.59 3.59
N LEU A 78 7.49 -9.18 4.76
CA LEU A 78 6.65 -8.70 5.85
C LEU A 78 7.34 -7.50 6.48
N GLY A 79 6.70 -6.34 6.47
CA GLY A 79 7.30 -5.13 7.00
C GLY A 79 6.30 -4.11 7.47
N ILE A 80 6.82 -3.05 8.09
CA ILE A 80 6.04 -1.87 8.45
C ILE A 80 6.33 -0.80 7.41
N HIS A 81 5.27 -0.19 6.93
CA HIS A 81 5.30 0.82 5.88
C HIS A 81 4.59 2.08 6.38
N SER A 82 5.08 3.23 5.94
CA SER A 82 4.44 4.51 6.15
C SER A 82 4.65 5.42 4.94
N GLY A 83 4.01 6.58 4.90
CA GLY A 83 4.11 7.48 3.77
C GLY A 83 3.29 8.74 3.92
N VAL A 84 3.16 9.46 2.82
CA VAL A 84 2.32 10.64 2.69
C VAL A 84 1.54 10.50 1.39
N ASP A 85 0.22 10.57 1.50
CA ASP A 85 -0.71 10.61 0.36
C ASP A 85 -1.39 11.99 0.36
N TRP A 86 -1.20 12.74 -0.72
CA TRP A 86 -1.88 14.01 -0.95
C TRP A 86 -3.06 13.77 -1.89
N LYS A 87 -4.27 13.98 -1.34
CA LYS A 87 -5.57 13.84 -1.98
C LYS A 87 -6.11 15.21 -2.36
N TRP A 88 -6.26 15.45 -3.66
CA TRP A 88 -6.67 16.75 -4.18
C TRP A 88 -8.17 16.97 -4.06
N ASP A 89 -8.98 15.96 -4.37
CA ASP A 89 -10.44 16.06 -4.36
C ASP A 89 -10.95 16.33 -2.93
N ASP A 90 -10.51 15.52 -1.98
CA ASP A 90 -10.79 15.68 -0.54
C ASP A 90 -10.07 16.86 0.13
N LYS A 91 -9.14 17.52 -0.58
CA LYS A 91 -8.22 18.54 -0.04
C LYS A 91 -7.61 18.06 1.28
N LEU A 92 -7.04 16.86 1.23
CA LEU A 92 -6.55 16.13 2.40
C LEU A 92 -5.12 15.64 2.19
N VAL A 93 -4.31 15.73 3.24
CA VAL A 93 -3.02 15.03 3.30
C VAL A 93 -3.14 13.93 4.35
N ALA A 94 -2.88 12.69 3.97
CA ALA A 94 -3.00 11.52 4.84
C ALA A 94 -1.65 10.82 5.01
N VAL A 95 -1.41 10.28 6.21
CA VAL A 95 -0.24 9.48 6.56
C VAL A 95 -0.72 8.10 6.97
N PRO A 96 -0.48 7.05 6.18
CA PRO A 96 -0.72 5.68 6.59
C PRO A 96 0.46 5.14 7.41
N ILE A 97 0.18 4.30 8.39
CA ILE A 97 1.14 3.44 9.09
C ILE A 97 0.54 2.04 9.12
N TYR A 98 1.20 1.09 8.46
CA TYR A 98 0.59 -0.21 8.20
C TYR A 98 1.60 -1.34 8.14
N LEU A 99 1.13 -2.54 8.47
CA LEU A 99 1.83 -3.78 8.18
C LEU A 99 1.57 -4.17 6.73
N ASN A 100 2.61 -4.57 6.02
CA ASN A 100 2.57 -4.94 4.62
C ASN A 100 3.10 -6.36 4.43
N LEU A 101 2.25 -7.23 3.90
CA LEU A 101 2.61 -8.58 3.48
C LEU A 101 2.75 -8.60 1.96
N GLY A 102 3.90 -9.00 1.45
CA GLY A 102 4.18 -9.09 0.02
C GLY A 102 4.53 -10.50 -0.43
N PHE A 103 4.08 -10.82 -1.64
CA PHE A 103 4.39 -12.02 -2.38
C PHE A 103 4.99 -11.65 -3.75
N HIS A 104 6.17 -12.19 -4.04
CA HIS A 104 7.07 -11.70 -5.08
C HIS A 104 7.66 -12.83 -5.94
N PRO A 105 6.85 -13.66 -6.61
CA PRO A 105 7.34 -14.80 -7.35
C PRO A 105 8.15 -14.37 -8.58
N LYS A 106 9.30 -15.01 -8.77
CA LYS A 106 10.12 -14.86 -9.98
C LYS A 106 9.55 -15.75 -11.08
N VAL A 107 9.13 -15.15 -12.19
CA VAL A 107 8.45 -15.85 -13.31
C VAL A 107 9.37 -15.97 -14.54
N GLY A 108 10.38 -15.12 -14.65
CA GLY A 108 11.42 -15.20 -15.69
C GLY A 108 12.81 -14.85 -15.14
N GLU A 109 13.82 -14.80 -15.99
CA GLU A 109 15.19 -14.46 -15.57
C GLU A 109 15.28 -13.07 -14.93
N ASN A 110 14.55 -12.10 -15.48
CA ASN A 110 14.49 -10.71 -15.00
C ASN A 110 13.07 -10.23 -14.67
N THR A 111 12.08 -11.13 -14.67
CA THR A 111 10.67 -10.77 -14.45
C THR A 111 10.16 -11.33 -13.13
N ARG A 112 9.62 -10.44 -12.31
CA ARG A 112 9.00 -10.72 -11.01
C ARG A 112 7.61 -10.10 -10.98
N LEU A 113 6.65 -10.90 -10.54
CA LEU A 113 5.32 -10.40 -10.21
C LEU A 113 5.31 -10.00 -8.73
N THR A 114 4.49 -9.03 -8.38
CA THR A 114 4.34 -8.52 -7.03
C THR A 114 2.86 -8.51 -6.70
N ALA A 115 2.50 -9.08 -5.55
CA ALA A 115 1.19 -8.94 -4.93
C ALA A 115 1.41 -8.54 -3.47
N GLN A 116 0.80 -7.46 -3.00
CA GLN A 116 0.94 -7.03 -1.61
C GLN A 116 -0.42 -6.69 -1.00
N ALA A 117 -0.57 -6.96 0.28
CA ALA A 117 -1.71 -6.57 1.08
C ALA A 117 -1.22 -5.82 2.31
N GLY A 118 -1.82 -4.66 2.59
CA GLY A 118 -1.46 -3.84 3.74
C GLY A 118 -2.68 -3.52 4.61
N TYR A 119 -2.47 -3.53 5.93
CA TYR A 119 -3.49 -3.20 6.92
C TYR A 119 -2.87 -2.40 8.08
N GLY A 120 -3.54 -1.32 8.49
CA GLY A 120 -3.06 -0.46 9.56
C GLY A 120 -3.97 0.72 9.87
N LYS A 121 -3.36 1.85 10.21
CA LYS A 121 -4.05 3.10 10.56
C LYS A 121 -3.63 4.23 9.62
N GLY A 122 -4.59 5.07 9.26
CA GLY A 122 -4.37 6.30 8.51
C GLY A 122 -4.69 7.52 9.36
N PHE A 123 -3.90 8.58 9.19
CA PHE A 123 -4.05 9.83 9.92
C PHE A 123 -4.15 11.00 8.94
N ALA A 124 -5.21 11.79 9.06
CA ALA A 124 -5.39 13.00 8.28
C ALA A 124 -4.63 14.16 8.93
N LEU A 125 -3.61 14.68 8.25
CA LEU A 125 -2.81 15.81 8.72
C LEU A 125 -3.58 17.12 8.54
N GLY A 126 -3.44 18.03 9.52
CA GLY A 126 -4.05 19.36 9.47
C GLY A 126 -5.57 19.41 9.68
N ARG A 127 -6.22 18.26 9.94
CA ARG A 127 -7.69 18.14 10.14
C ARG A 127 -8.07 17.70 11.56
N GLY A 128 -7.20 17.91 12.55
CA GLY A 128 -7.45 17.58 13.96
C GLY A 128 -7.29 16.09 14.27
N ASN A 129 -8.14 15.52 15.14
CA ASN A 129 -8.10 14.10 15.54
C ASN A 129 -8.83 13.20 14.54
N LEU A 130 -8.48 13.32 13.26
CA LEU A 130 -9.12 12.57 12.20
C LEU A 130 -8.22 11.39 11.81
N SER A 131 -8.60 10.19 12.25
CA SER A 131 -7.87 8.96 12.01
C SER A 131 -8.82 7.81 11.71
N GLY A 132 -8.35 6.84 10.95
CA GLY A 132 -9.15 5.74 10.43
C GLY A 132 -8.34 4.47 10.25
N GLU A 133 -9.01 3.38 9.91
CA GLU A 133 -8.32 2.20 9.39
C GLU A 133 -7.74 2.49 8.01
N TYR A 134 -6.63 1.85 7.69
CA TYR A 134 -6.01 1.90 6.36
C TYR A 134 -5.87 0.50 5.82
N ARG A 135 -6.30 0.31 4.57
CA ARG A 135 -6.22 -0.97 3.86
C ARG A 135 -5.69 -0.72 2.46
N LYS A 136 -4.86 -1.64 1.98
CA LYS A 136 -4.41 -1.61 0.59
C LYS A 136 -4.25 -2.99 -0.03
N LEU A 137 -4.44 -3.05 -1.33
CA LEU A 137 -4.10 -4.20 -2.16
C LEU A 137 -3.31 -3.70 -3.36
N ARG A 138 -2.17 -4.34 -3.64
CA ARG A 138 -1.27 -3.96 -4.73
C ARG A 138 -0.98 -5.17 -5.60
N ILE A 139 -0.97 -4.94 -6.91
CA ILE A 139 -0.43 -5.88 -7.89
C ILE A 139 0.57 -5.13 -8.77
N GLY A 140 1.68 -5.76 -9.10
CA GLY A 140 2.71 -5.15 -9.92
C GLY A 140 3.55 -6.17 -10.69
N ILE A 141 4.33 -5.64 -11.63
CA ILE A 141 5.29 -6.39 -12.43
C ILE A 141 6.57 -5.58 -12.54
N GLY A 142 7.70 -6.27 -12.52
CA GLY A 142 8.99 -5.63 -12.71
C GLY A 142 10.15 -6.60 -12.59
N THR A 143 11.27 -6.09 -12.11
CA THR A 143 12.53 -6.80 -11.90
C THR A 143 12.77 -7.06 -10.41
N ASP A 144 13.99 -7.47 -10.05
CA ASP A 144 14.35 -7.68 -8.65
C ASP A 144 14.36 -6.38 -7.84
N ASP A 145 14.66 -5.24 -8.49
CA ASP A 145 14.89 -3.95 -7.81
C ASP A 145 13.84 -2.89 -8.14
N PHE A 146 13.08 -3.07 -9.23
CA PHE A 146 12.12 -2.09 -9.74
C PHE A 146 10.79 -2.75 -10.04
N THR A 147 9.67 -2.14 -9.66
CA THR A 147 8.31 -2.65 -9.93
C THR A 147 7.39 -1.51 -10.34
N ILE A 148 6.64 -1.71 -11.42
CA ILE A 148 5.48 -0.87 -11.76
C ILE A 148 4.26 -1.54 -11.13
N PHE A 149 3.39 -0.75 -10.50
CA PHE A 149 2.25 -1.29 -9.78
C PHE A 149 0.96 -0.50 -9.99
N ILE A 150 -0.14 -1.22 -9.80
CA ILE A 150 -1.46 -0.68 -9.50
C ILE A 150 -1.82 -1.07 -8.06
N GLU A 151 -2.35 -0.12 -7.30
CA GLU A 151 -2.72 -0.31 -5.90
C GLU A 151 -4.09 0.29 -5.63
N THR A 152 -4.98 -0.44 -4.98
CA THR A 152 -6.16 0.16 -4.36
C THR A 152 -5.83 0.49 -2.91
N ALA A 153 -6.20 1.69 -2.47
CA ALA A 153 -5.99 2.15 -1.10
C ALA A 153 -7.28 2.75 -0.55
N GLN A 154 -7.65 2.34 0.65
CA GLN A 154 -8.84 2.78 1.37
C GLN A 154 -8.44 3.33 2.74
N TYR A 155 -8.96 4.50 3.05
CA TYR A 155 -8.89 5.13 4.35
C TYR A 155 -10.30 5.22 4.93
N ASP A 156 -10.55 4.56 6.07
CA ASP A 156 -11.83 4.64 6.78
C ASP A 156 -11.86 5.91 7.66
N ILE A 157 -11.69 7.07 6.99
CA ILE A 157 -11.68 8.41 7.58
C ILE A 157 -12.98 9.09 7.17
N VAL A 158 -13.79 9.46 8.16
CA VAL A 158 -15.08 10.14 7.92
C VAL A 158 -14.84 11.61 7.58
N LEU A 159 -15.16 12.01 6.36
CA LEU A 159 -14.94 13.38 5.86
C LEU A 159 -16.16 13.87 5.05
N HIS A 160 -16.74 15.01 5.44
CA HIS A 160 -17.85 15.69 4.74
C HIS A 160 -19.01 14.78 4.23
N ASN A 161 -19.36 13.73 4.98
CA ASN A 161 -20.38 12.70 4.71
C ASN A 161 -19.91 11.42 3.99
N GLU A 162 -18.64 11.34 3.57
CA GLU A 162 -18.06 10.07 3.11
C GLU A 162 -17.53 9.26 4.30
N GLU A 163 -17.87 7.97 4.35
CA GLU A 163 -17.41 7.06 5.39
C GLU A 163 -15.98 6.52 5.12
N SER A 164 -15.53 6.57 3.86
CA SER A 164 -14.22 6.09 3.45
C SER A 164 -13.70 6.81 2.22
N ILE A 165 -12.42 7.17 2.22
CA ILE A 165 -11.72 7.74 1.09
C ILE A 165 -11.02 6.61 0.34
N ASN A 166 -11.42 6.37 -0.91
CA ASN A 166 -10.92 5.30 -1.75
C ASN A 166 -10.09 5.85 -2.90
N SER A 167 -9.06 5.11 -3.32
CA SER A 167 -8.26 5.51 -4.47
C SER A 167 -7.60 4.35 -5.18
N ILE A 168 -7.35 4.57 -6.47
CA ILE A 168 -6.56 3.70 -7.34
C ILE A 168 -5.25 4.42 -7.64
N ASN A 169 -4.14 3.83 -7.25
CA ASN A 169 -2.81 4.39 -7.36
C ASN A 169 -2.04 3.66 -8.46
N LEU A 170 -1.43 4.41 -9.37
CA LEU A 170 -0.48 3.93 -10.36
C LEU A 170 0.90 4.45 -10.00
N GLY A 171 1.89 3.56 -9.90
CA GLY A 171 3.18 3.97 -9.36
C GLY A 171 4.34 3.07 -9.71
N VAL A 172 5.50 3.51 -9.22
CA VAL A 172 6.77 2.81 -9.31
C VAL A 172 7.31 2.56 -7.90
N SER A 173 7.92 1.40 -7.73
CA SER A 173 8.50 0.93 -6.48
C SER A 173 9.93 0.51 -6.72
N ILE A 174 10.81 0.92 -5.81
CA ILE A 174 12.19 0.46 -5.71
C ILE A 174 12.27 -0.43 -4.48
N LEU A 175 12.72 -1.67 -4.68
CA LEU A 175 12.80 -2.68 -3.63
C LEU A 175 14.27 -3.13 -3.51
N SER A 176 14.94 -2.76 -2.43
CA SER A 176 16.28 -3.25 -2.14
C SER A 176 16.22 -4.39 -1.13
N PHE A 177 16.82 -5.51 -1.52
CA PHE A 177 17.09 -6.63 -0.63
C PHE A 177 18.55 -6.54 -0.21
N ASP A 178 18.83 -5.88 0.91
CA ASP A 178 20.20 -5.53 1.27
C ASP A 178 21.10 -6.78 1.48
N TYR A 179 22.31 -6.59 0.93
CA TYR A 179 23.46 -7.48 0.72
C TYR A 179 24.19 -7.91 1.93
#